data_AF-A0A9J6G166-F1
#
_entry.id   AF-A0A9J6G166-F1
#
_cell.length_a   1.000
_cell.length_b   1.000
_cell.length_c   1.000
_cell.angle_alpha   90.00
_cell.angle_beta   90.00
_cell.angle_gamma   90.00
#
_symmetry.space_group_name_H-M   'P 1'
#
loop_
_entity.id
_entity.type
_entity.pdbx_description
1 polymer ?
#
loop_
_entity_poly.entity_id
_entity_poly.type
_entity_poly.pdbx_seq_one_letter_code
_entity_poly.pdbx_strand_id
1 'polypeptide(L)'
;MLQKKRMERALDILPAKQQLVFKNAFQVAKAKAKNGRRYTEEWLMTCLLLQIASPKAYKLLSDMQLLPLPTRARLRQIISGIPCRYGLMRYRCRASKSIFRRRATFKGAVFCCLMR
;
A
#
# COMPACT_ATOMS: atom_id res chain seq x y z
N MET A 1 -18.38 -10.25 -22.17
CA MET A 1 -19.42 -10.27 -21.12
C MET A 1 -19.57 -11.64 -20.45
N LEU A 2 -19.61 -12.75 -21.20
CA LEU A 2 -19.79 -14.12 -20.65
C LEU A 2 -18.70 -14.55 -19.65
N GLN A 3 -17.43 -14.23 -19.92
CA GLN A 3 -16.30 -14.61 -19.06
C GLN A 3 -16.37 -13.95 -17.66
N LYS A 4 -16.91 -12.72 -17.58
CA LYS A 4 -17.04 -11.99 -16.32
C LYS A 4 -18.04 -12.67 -15.39
N LYS A 5 -19.21 -13.04 -15.91
CA LYS A 5 -20.26 -13.73 -15.14
C LYS A 5 -19.85 -15.13 -14.68
N ARG A 6 -19.04 -15.85 -15.47
CA ARG A 6 -18.51 -17.17 -15.11
C ARG A 6 -17.52 -17.08 -13.95
N MET A 7 -16.69 -16.04 -13.95
CA MET A 7 -15.70 -15.81 -12.91
C MET A 7 -16.32 -15.30 -11.60
N GLU A 8 -17.36 -14.46 -11.68
CA GLU A 8 -18.09 -14.00 -10.49
C GLU A 8 -18.69 -15.19 -9.71
N ARG A 9 -19.28 -16.17 -10.40
CA ARG A 9 -19.76 -17.42 -9.76
C ARG A 9 -18.65 -18.25 -9.09
N ALA A 10 -17.45 -18.26 -9.70
CA ALA A 10 -16.32 -18.96 -9.13
C ALA A 10 -15.76 -18.25 -7.88
N LEU A 11 -15.95 -16.94 -7.78
CA LEU A 11 -15.52 -16.16 -6.62
C LEU A 11 -16.42 -16.40 -5.41
N ASP A 12 -17.72 -16.63 -5.61
CA ASP A 12 -18.67 -16.82 -4.50
C ASP A 12 -18.37 -18.04 -3.61
N ILE A 13 -17.64 -19.02 -4.15
CA ILE A 13 -17.21 -20.24 -3.42
C ILE A 13 -16.01 -19.95 -2.50
N LEU A 14 -15.22 -18.92 -2.81
CA LEU A 14 -13.96 -18.63 -2.11
C LEU A 14 -14.18 -17.81 -0.83
N PRO A 15 -13.29 -17.95 0.17
CA PRO A 15 -13.24 -17.05 1.32
C PRO A 15 -13.09 -15.58 0.91
N ALA A 16 -13.76 -14.68 1.65
CA ALA A 16 -13.83 -13.24 1.34
C ALA A 16 -12.45 -12.58 1.06
N LYS A 17 -11.41 -12.96 1.82
CA LYS A 17 -10.04 -12.44 1.62
C LYS A 17 -9.47 -12.83 0.26
N GLN A 18 -9.69 -14.07 -0.17
CA GLN A 18 -9.20 -14.55 -1.46
C GLN A 18 -9.99 -13.92 -2.60
N GLN A 19 -11.30 -13.73 -2.43
CA GLN A 19 -12.11 -13.00 -3.41
C GLN A 19 -11.58 -11.59 -3.67
N LEU A 20 -11.19 -10.87 -2.62
CA LEU A 20 -10.59 -9.54 -2.73
C LEU A 20 -9.28 -9.56 -3.51
N VAL A 21 -8.40 -10.53 -3.25
CA VAL A 21 -7.14 -10.70 -3.99
C VAL A 21 -7.43 -10.85 -5.49
N PHE A 22 -8.34 -11.75 -5.85
CA PHE A 22 -8.67 -12.02 -7.25
C PHE A 22 -9.34 -10.83 -7.94
N LYS A 23 -10.28 -10.16 -7.27
CA LYS A 23 -10.93 -8.93 -7.77
C LYS A 23 -9.88 -7.86 -8.09
N ASN A 24 -8.90 -7.66 -7.21
CA ASN A 24 -7.81 -6.71 -7.42
C ASN A 24 -6.84 -7.15 -8.53
N ALA A 25 -6.51 -8.44 -8.59
CA ALA A 25 -5.61 -8.99 -9.61
C ALA A 25 -6.22 -8.80 -11.01
N PHE A 26 -7.52 -9.02 -11.14
CA PHE A 26 -8.25 -8.79 -12.38
C PHE A 26 -8.30 -7.31 -12.77
N GLN A 27 -8.54 -6.41 -11.81
CA GLN A 27 -8.49 -4.96 -12.07
C GLN A 27 -7.11 -4.53 -12.56
N VAL A 28 -6.04 -5.10 -11.99
CA VAL A 28 -4.67 -4.83 -12.42
C VAL A 28 -4.40 -5.40 -13.82
N ALA A 29 -4.85 -6.62 -14.11
CA ALA A 29 -4.72 -7.22 -15.44
C ALA A 29 -5.45 -6.41 -16.53
N LYS A 30 -6.59 -5.80 -16.17
CA LYS A 30 -7.35 -4.93 -17.08
C LYS A 30 -6.71 -3.55 -17.27
N ALA A 31 -5.88 -3.09 -16.34
CA ALA A 31 -5.27 -1.76 -16.40
C ALA A 31 -4.15 -1.73 -17.45
N LYS A 32 -4.29 -0.88 -18.47
CA LYS A 32 -3.30 -0.71 -19.55
C LYS A 32 -1.95 -0.14 -19.06
N ALA A 33 -1.93 0.57 -17.93
CA ALA A 33 -0.76 1.25 -17.42
C ALA A 33 -0.38 0.78 -16.01
N LYS A 34 0.92 0.60 -15.76
CA LYS A 34 1.48 0.20 -14.46
C LYS A 34 1.31 1.29 -13.39
N ASN A 35 1.18 2.57 -13.78
CA ASN A 35 1.39 3.72 -12.89
C ASN A 35 0.10 4.34 -12.32
N GLY A 36 -1.08 3.73 -12.51
CA GLY A 36 -2.37 4.31 -12.13
C GLY A 36 -3.30 3.37 -11.36
N ARG A 37 -2.75 2.35 -10.70
CA ARG A 37 -3.54 1.33 -9.99
C ARG A 37 -4.29 1.96 -8.80
N ARG A 38 -5.62 1.88 -8.82
CA ARG A 38 -6.46 2.22 -7.67
C ARG A 38 -6.63 0.96 -6.83
N TYR A 39 -6.30 1.07 -5.55
CA TYR A 39 -6.44 -0.02 -4.59
C TYR A 39 -7.67 0.24 -3.73
N THR A 40 -8.43 -0.80 -3.42
CA THR A 40 -9.50 -0.69 -2.41
C THR A 40 -8.88 -0.51 -1.02
N GLU A 41 -9.59 0.17 -0.12
CA GLU A 41 -9.11 0.43 1.24
C GLU A 41 -8.85 -0.88 2.01
N GLU A 42 -9.76 -1.84 1.90
CA GLU A 42 -9.64 -3.18 2.49
C GLU A 42 -8.37 -3.92 2.02
N TRP A 43 -8.05 -3.79 0.73
CA TRP A 43 -6.86 -4.39 0.14
C TRP A 43 -5.58 -3.73 0.65
N LEU A 44 -5.60 -2.40 0.76
CA LEU A 44 -4.49 -1.63 1.27
C LEU A 44 -4.20 -1.99 2.74
N MET A 45 -5.23 -2.16 3.56
CA MET A 45 -5.08 -2.62 4.94
C MET A 45 -4.48 -4.01 5.01
N THR A 46 -4.92 -4.93 4.14
CA THR A 46 -4.34 -6.27 4.04
C THR A 46 -2.85 -6.22 3.64
N CYS A 47 -2.50 -5.34 2.69
CA CYS A 47 -1.11 -5.10 2.30
C CYS A 47 -0.27 -4.56 3.46
N LEU A 48 -0.83 -3.67 4.27
CA LEU A 48 -0.17 -3.10 5.44
C LEU A 48 0.09 -4.16 6.52
N LEU A 49 -0.90 -4.99 6.82
CA LEU A 49 -0.76 -6.10 7.76
C LEU A 49 0.35 -7.07 7.32
N LEU A 50 0.39 -7.41 6.03
CA LEU A 50 1.43 -8.26 5.47
C LEU A 50 2.83 -7.63 5.60
N GLN A 51 2.94 -6.33 5.33
CA GLN A 51 4.19 -5.58 5.47
C GLN A 51 4.68 -5.49 6.92
N ILE A 52 3.76 -5.39 7.89
CA ILE A 52 4.07 -5.40 9.33
C ILE A 52 4.50 -6.80 9.78
N ALA A 53 3.76 -7.83 9.37
CA ALA A 53 4.04 -9.21 9.77
C ALA A 53 5.37 -9.74 9.19
N SER A 54 5.63 -9.49 7.90
CA SER A 54 6.88 -9.88 7.27
C SER A 54 7.24 -8.95 6.11
N PRO A 55 8.13 -7.96 6.34
CA PRO A 55 8.58 -7.08 5.27
C PRO A 55 9.36 -7.87 4.21
N LYS A 56 10.13 -8.91 4.59
CA LYS A 56 10.90 -9.73 3.64
C LYS A 56 9.97 -10.47 2.67
N ALA A 57 8.93 -11.12 3.18
CA ALA A 57 7.94 -11.81 2.35
C ALA A 57 7.22 -10.83 1.43
N TYR A 58 6.86 -9.64 1.93
CA TYR A 58 6.26 -8.60 1.10
C TYR A 58 7.15 -8.18 -0.07
N LYS A 59 8.49 -8.09 0.16
CA LYS A 59 9.47 -7.76 -0.88
C LYS A 59 9.46 -8.83 -1.97
N LEU A 60 9.64 -10.08 -1.57
CA LEU A 60 9.65 -11.23 -2.47
C LEU A 60 8.36 -11.33 -3.31
N LEU A 61 7.19 -11.20 -2.68
CA LEU A 61 5.90 -11.27 -3.36
C LEU A 61 5.70 -10.13 -4.37
N SER A 62 6.20 -8.94 -4.05
CA SER A 62 6.17 -7.78 -4.96
C SER A 62 7.12 -7.97 -6.14
N ASP A 63 8.32 -8.50 -5.91
CA ASP A 63 9.33 -8.70 -6.93
C ASP A 63 8.92 -9.80 -7.91
N MET A 64 8.32 -10.88 -7.40
CA MET A 64 7.76 -11.99 -8.19
C MET A 64 6.45 -11.62 -8.92
N GLN A 65 5.86 -10.46 -8.64
CA GLN A 65 4.59 -9.99 -9.22
C GLN A 65 3.40 -10.97 -9.11
N LEU A 66 3.44 -11.89 -8.14
CA LEU A 66 2.39 -12.90 -7.92
C LEU A 66 1.06 -12.27 -7.49
N LEU A 67 1.13 -11.15 -6.80
CA LEU A 67 -0.02 -10.42 -6.26
C LEU A 67 0.00 -8.96 -6.73
N PRO A 68 -1.17 -8.33 -6.88
CA PRO A 68 -1.30 -6.91 -7.21
C PRO A 68 -0.95 -6.04 -5.98
N LEU A 69 0.29 -6.12 -5.50
CA LEU A 69 0.77 -5.33 -4.36
C LEU A 69 1.22 -3.94 -4.81
N PRO A 70 0.99 -2.90 -4.00
CA PRO A 70 1.66 -1.62 -4.18
C PRO A 70 3.15 -1.76 -3.91
N THR A 71 3.97 -1.00 -4.64
CA THR A 71 5.39 -0.88 -4.27
C THR A 71 5.51 -0.24 -2.89
N ARG A 72 6.57 -0.58 -2.15
CA ARG A 72 6.81 -0.05 -0.81
C ARG A 72 6.83 1.48 -0.76
N ALA A 73 7.34 2.13 -1.81
CA ALA A 73 7.34 3.58 -1.94
C ALA A 73 5.91 4.13 -1.99
N ARG A 74 5.04 3.52 -2.79
CA ARG A 74 3.61 3.84 -2.87
C ARG A 74 2.92 3.62 -1.53
N LEU A 75 3.19 2.49 -0.87
CA LEU A 75 2.61 2.17 0.44
C LEU A 75 3.01 3.21 1.51
N ARG A 76 4.29 3.60 1.56
CA ARG A 76 4.76 4.68 2.44
C ARG A 76 4.10 6.02 2.13
N GLN A 77 3.96 6.38 0.86
CA GLN A 77 3.26 7.61 0.47
C GLN A 77 1.81 7.61 0.96
N ILE A 78 1.11 6.48 0.83
CA ILE A 78 -0.29 6.38 1.28
C ILE A 78 -0.36 6.50 2.81
N ILE A 79 0.48 5.76 3.56
CA ILE A 79 0.54 5.86 5.03
C ILE A 79 0.89 7.28 5.46
N SER A 80 1.82 7.93 4.76
CA SER A 80 2.24 9.29 5.08
C SER A 80 1.15 10.34 4.89
N GLY A 81 0.13 10.04 4.06
CA GLY A 81 -1.03 10.88 3.86
C GLY A 81 -2.09 10.73 4.96
N ILE A 82 -1.99 9.71 5.82
CA ILE A 82 -2.93 9.49 6.92
C ILE A 82 -2.52 10.43 8.07
N PRO A 83 -3.36 11.40 8.47
CA PRO A 83 -3.04 12.31 9.56
C PRO A 83 -3.00 11.53 10.88
N CYS A 84 -1.81 11.21 11.38
CA CYS A 84 -1.63 10.60 12.69
C CYS A 84 -1.92 11.62 13.79
N ARG A 85 -3.12 11.58 14.39
CA ARG A 85 -3.51 12.36 15.56
C ARG A 85 -3.00 11.80 16.89
N TYR A 86 -2.00 10.91 16.88
CA TYR A 86 -1.46 10.29 18.09
C TYR A 86 -0.12 10.93 18.48
N GLY A 87 0.04 11.25 19.77
CA GLY A 87 1.04 12.17 20.32
C GLY A 87 2.52 11.80 20.12
N LEU A 88 2.84 10.65 19.51
CA LEU A 88 4.23 10.23 19.27
C LEU A 88 5.04 11.18 18.38
N MET A 89 4.38 11.97 17.53
CA MET A 89 5.04 12.90 16.62
C MET A 89 5.47 14.21 17.30
N ARG A 90 4.89 14.54 18.47
CA ARG A 90 5.13 15.82 19.16
C ARG A 90 6.50 15.88 19.83
N TYR A 91 7.03 14.76 20.33
CA TYR A 91 8.35 14.72 20.97
C TYR A 91 9.51 14.53 19.98
N ARG A 92 9.28 13.91 18.82
CA ARG A 92 10.35 13.57 17.87
C ARG A 92 10.74 14.72 16.93
N CYS A 93 9.85 15.69 16.70
CA CYS A 93 10.13 16.87 15.88
C CYS A 93 10.96 17.97 16.57
N ARG A 94 11.25 17.89 17.87
CA ARG A 94 12.16 18.86 18.51
C ARG A 94 13.63 18.59 18.22
N ALA A 95 14.03 17.32 18.09
CA ALA A 95 15.43 16.94 17.87
C ALA A 95 15.91 17.16 16.41
N SER A 96 15.03 17.07 15.42
CA SER A 96 15.41 17.11 13.99
C SER A 96 15.46 18.51 13.36
N LYS A 97 15.05 19.57 14.08
CA LYS A 97 15.02 20.96 13.57
C LYS A 97 16.42 21.56 13.33
N SER A 98 17.48 20.99 13.91
CA SER A 98 18.86 21.43 13.69
C SER A 98 19.44 20.91 12.35
N ILE A 99 18.95 19.79 11.82
CA ILE A 99 19.53 19.11 10.64
C ILE A 99 18.84 19.53 9.32
N PHE A 100 17.57 19.94 9.35
CA PHE A 100 16.75 20.15 8.15
C PHE A 100 16.54 21.63 7.77
N ARG A 101 17.59 22.47 7.82
CA ARG A 101 17.49 23.91 7.47
C ARG A 101 17.77 24.24 6.00
N ARG A 102 18.09 23.28 5.12
CA ARG A 102 18.58 23.57 3.75
C ARG A 102 17.75 23.07 2.57
N ARG A 103 16.58 22.46 2.73
CA ARG A 103 15.68 22.17 1.59
C ARG A 103 14.23 22.46 1.94
N ALA A 104 13.89 23.74 1.90
CA ALA A 104 12.51 24.18 1.82
C ALA A 104 12.04 24.05 0.38
N THR A 105 11.31 22.97 0.07
CA THR A 105 10.16 22.98 -0.83
C THR A 105 9.35 21.70 -0.64
N PHE A 106 8.04 21.88 -0.48
CA PHE A 106 6.96 20.91 -0.76
C PHE A 106 6.67 19.77 0.24
N LYS A 107 5.44 19.81 0.79
CA LYS A 107 4.58 18.68 1.19
C LYS A 107 5.33 17.41 1.64
N GLY A 108 5.90 17.42 2.84
CA GLY A 108 6.75 16.29 3.25
C GLY A 108 7.21 16.28 4.70
N ALA A 109 6.33 16.59 5.66
CA ALA A 109 6.70 16.50 7.09
C ALA A 109 6.61 15.06 7.66
N VAL A 110 6.12 14.08 6.90
CA VAL A 110 5.84 12.72 7.42
C VAL A 110 6.93 11.69 7.06
N PHE A 111 7.88 12.06 6.20
CA PHE A 111 8.79 11.07 5.60
C PHE A 111 10.04 10.70 6.41
N CYS A 112 10.25 11.28 7.60
CA CYS A 112 11.55 11.18 8.28
C CYS A 112 11.69 10.03 9.30
N CYS A 113 10.69 9.16 9.51
CA CYS A 113 10.75 8.17 10.60
C CYS A 113 10.44 6.71 10.27
N LEU A 114 10.14 6.38 9.01
CA LEU A 114 9.80 5.00 8.66
C LEU A 114 10.74 4.43 7.60
N MET A 115 12.04 4.31 7.94
CA MET A 115 12.99 3.39 7.30
C MET A 115 14.29 3.32 8.11
N ARG A 116 14.42 2.22 8.87
CA ARG A 116 15.66 1.42 8.82
C ARG A 116 15.30 0.15 8.07
#